data_AF-A0A8R1E610-F1
#
_entry.id   AF-A0A8R1E610-F1
#
_cell.length_a   1.000
_cell.length_b   1.000
_cell.length_c   1.000
_cell.angle_alpha   90.00
_cell.angle_beta   90.00
_cell.angle_gamma   90.00
#
_symmetry.space_group_name_H-M   'P 1'
#
loop_
_entity.id
_entity.type
_entity.pdbx_description
1 polymer ?
#
loop_
_entity_poly.entity_id
_entity_poly.type
_entity_poly.pdbx_seq_one_letter_code
_entity_poly.pdbx_strand_id
1 'polypeptide(L)'
;MEYEYLLAWIDDRTEARCRICDREWKETVPVGRTNDFQPARTFYLYHVDLPRTVRGLVEYTCKLVRNLVLRQRHGRSDNKAVLDKDAAVQPIVENIRSSDLDEASKLAQIAEVEEMYLPGPDRAQLNRFRKAQAALLAAQDQSIRVLLIFKLFLASGQT
;
A
#
# COMPACT_ATOMS: atom_id res chain seq x y z
N MET A 1 33.59 -23.95 1.08
CA MET A 1 32.44 -23.43 1.84
C MET A 1 32.57 -21.95 2.19
N GLU A 2 33.56 -21.47 2.95
CA GLU A 2 33.63 -20.02 3.32
C GLU A 2 33.66 -19.06 2.11
N TYR A 3 34.35 -19.40 1.02
CA TYR A 3 34.42 -18.57 -0.18
C TYR A 3 33.10 -18.46 -0.95
N GLU A 4 32.25 -19.49 -0.92
CA GLU A 4 30.93 -19.45 -1.57
C GLU A 4 29.96 -18.54 -0.80
N TYR A 5 30.00 -18.55 0.54
CA TYR A 5 29.23 -17.62 1.36
C TYR A 5 29.68 -16.17 1.17
N LEU A 6 31.00 -15.96 1.01
CA LEU A 6 31.54 -14.63 0.73
C LEU A 6 31.10 -14.11 -0.64
N LEU A 7 31.15 -14.96 -1.68
CA LEU A 7 30.71 -14.61 -3.03
C LEU A 7 29.20 -14.34 -3.09
N ALA A 8 28.37 -15.19 -2.46
CA ALA A 8 26.93 -14.97 -2.37
C ALA A 8 26.60 -13.65 -1.67
N TRP A 9 27.32 -13.31 -0.59
CA TRP A 9 27.15 -12.04 0.11
C TRP A 9 27.61 -10.82 -0.71
N ILE A 10 28.65 -10.97 -1.53
CA ILE A 10 29.11 -9.94 -2.46
C ILE A 10 28.07 -9.73 -3.57
N ASP A 11 27.52 -10.80 -4.13
CA ASP A 11 26.49 -10.73 -5.18
C ASP A 11 25.21 -10.09 -4.66
N ASP A 12 24.71 -10.49 -3.49
CA ASP A 12 23.54 -9.87 -2.85
C ASP A 12 23.74 -8.36 -2.63
N ARG A 13 24.93 -7.95 -2.18
CA ARG A 13 25.27 -6.53 -2.01
C ARG A 13 25.37 -5.80 -3.34
N THR A 14 25.82 -6.46 -4.39
CA THR A 14 25.96 -5.86 -5.72
C THR A 14 24.60 -5.71 -6.37
N GLU A 15 23.71 -6.69 -6.21
CA GLU A 15 22.34 -6.63 -6.70
C GLU A 15 21.52 -5.55 -5.97
N ALA A 16 21.59 -5.51 -4.64
CA ALA A 16 20.95 -4.46 -3.85
C ALA A 16 21.46 -3.07 -4.28
N ARG A 17 22.75 -2.96 -4.59
CA ARG A 17 23.38 -1.74 -5.09
C ARG A 17 22.84 -1.36 -6.48
N CYS A 18 22.68 -2.29 -7.41
CA CYS A 18 22.08 -2.02 -8.72
C CYS A 18 20.63 -1.53 -8.58
N ARG A 19 19.80 -2.19 -7.77
CA ARG A 19 18.40 -1.80 -7.54
C ARG A 19 18.22 -0.38 -7.00
N ILE A 20 19.13 0.09 -6.16
CA ILE A 20 19.13 1.47 -5.63
C ILE A 20 19.56 2.47 -6.72
N CYS A 21 20.49 2.07 -7.60
CA CYS A 21 20.91 2.87 -8.77
C CYS A 21 19.75 3.05 -9.75
N ASP A 22 19.05 1.96 -10.08
CA ASP A 22 17.95 1.96 -11.06
C ASP A 22 16.76 2.82 -10.63
N ARG A 23 16.59 3.00 -9.31
CA ARG A 23 15.55 3.88 -8.74
C ARG A 23 16.02 5.34 -8.56
N GLU A 24 17.22 5.68 -9.03
CA GLU A 24 17.86 6.99 -8.89
C GLU A 24 18.03 7.44 -7.42
N TRP A 25 18.08 6.50 -6.47
CA TRP A 25 18.22 6.79 -5.04
C TRP A 25 19.66 7.02 -4.59
N LYS A 26 20.61 6.89 -5.51
CA LYS A 26 22.02 7.19 -5.28
C LYS A 26 22.63 7.68 -6.58
N GLU A 27 23.65 8.51 -6.43
CA GLU A 27 24.42 9.03 -7.55
C GLU A 27 25.79 8.38 -7.58
N THR A 28 26.25 8.07 -8.79
CA THR A 28 27.59 7.54 -9.05
C THR A 28 28.47 8.64 -9.60
N VAL A 29 29.55 8.96 -8.88
CA VAL A 29 30.57 9.88 -9.34
C VAL A 29 31.77 9.06 -9.84
N PRO A 30 32.04 9.04 -11.15
CA PRO A 30 33.23 8.40 -11.68
C PRO A 30 34.47 9.26 -11.38
N VAL A 31 35.48 8.65 -10.77
CA VAL A 31 36.79 9.25 -10.51
C VAL A 31 37.82 8.48 -11.33
N GLY A 32 38.18 9.06 -12.49
CA GLY A 32 39.16 8.48 -13.39
C GLY A 32 40.57 8.60 -12.84
N ARG A 33 41.36 7.52 -12.89
CA ARG A 33 42.82 7.62 -12.68
C ARG A 33 43.51 8.30 -13.86
N THR A 34 42.88 8.28 -15.02
CA THR A 34 43.30 8.88 -16.29
C THR A 34 42.11 9.60 -16.92
N ASN A 35 42.36 10.53 -17.84
CA ASN A 35 41.35 11.40 -18.45
C ASN A 35 40.39 10.68 -19.45
N ASP A 36 40.59 9.37 -19.67
CA ASP A 36 39.81 8.53 -20.60
C ASP A 36 38.55 7.91 -19.95
N PHE A 37 38.38 8.07 -18.63
CA PHE A 37 37.25 7.53 -17.84
C PHE A 37 36.89 6.07 -18.18
N GLN A 38 37.89 5.26 -18.57
CA GLN A 38 37.65 3.86 -18.90
C GLN A 38 37.20 3.10 -17.65
N PRO A 39 36.14 2.28 -17.70
CA PRO A 39 35.59 1.59 -16.51
C PRO A 39 36.63 0.75 -15.76
N ALA A 40 37.58 0.14 -16.47
CA ALA A 40 38.67 -0.66 -15.87
C ALA A 40 39.67 0.17 -15.03
N ARG A 41 39.71 1.50 -15.21
CA ARG A 41 40.65 2.42 -14.55
C ARG A 41 39.94 3.58 -13.84
N THR A 42 38.64 3.44 -13.62
CA THR A 42 37.78 4.46 -13.00
C THR A 42 37.17 3.91 -11.72
N PHE A 43 37.27 4.66 -10.65
CA PHE A 43 36.58 4.33 -9.40
C PHE A 43 35.18 4.94 -9.41
N TYR A 44 34.17 4.19 -8.97
CA TYR A 44 32.81 4.71 -8.81
C TYR A 44 32.56 4.98 -7.33
N LEU A 45 32.45 6.27 -6.98
CA LEU A 45 32.03 6.69 -5.66
C LEU A 45 30.50 6.77 -5.64
N TYR A 46 29.90 6.16 -4.62
CA TYR A 46 28.46 6.21 -4.41
C TYR A 46 28.16 7.23 -3.32
N HIS A 47 27.29 8.19 -3.62
CA HIS A 47 26.76 9.09 -2.60
C HIS A 47 25.25 9.19 -2.75
N VAL A 48 24.59 9.55 -1.66
CA VAL A 48 23.13 9.70 -1.62
C VAL A 48 22.84 11.17 -1.34
N ASP A 49 22.28 11.86 -2.33
CA ASP A 49 21.64 13.15 -2.12
C ASP A 49 20.27 12.92 -1.49
N LEU A 50 20.16 13.18 -0.18
CA LEU A 50 18.93 13.02 0.58
C LEU A 50 17.80 13.92 0.03
N PRO A 51 17.96 15.24 -0.11
CA PRO A 51 16.96 16.10 -0.75
C PRO A 51 16.47 15.60 -2.11
N ARG A 52 17.36 15.19 -3.00
CA ARG A 52 16.97 14.66 -4.32
C ARG A 52 16.19 13.35 -4.19
N THR A 53 16.68 12.43 -3.36
CA THR A 53 16.04 11.13 -3.13
C THR A 53 14.65 11.30 -2.54
N VAL A 54 14.48 12.19 -1.56
CA VAL A 54 13.18 12.47 -0.92
C VAL A 54 12.19 13.08 -1.92
N ARG A 55 12.63 13.95 -2.86
CA ARG A 55 11.77 14.43 -3.94
C ARG A 55 11.24 13.29 -4.82
N GLY A 56 12.11 12.34 -5.19
CA GLY A 56 11.69 11.13 -5.91
C GLY A 56 10.71 10.27 -5.11
N LEU A 57 10.93 10.11 -3.80
CA LEU A 57 10.03 9.39 -2.91
C LEU A 57 8.67 10.08 -2.73
N VAL A 58 8.61 11.41 -2.77
CA VAL A 58 7.34 12.15 -2.79
C VAL A 58 6.52 11.78 -4.02
N GLU A 59 7.13 11.84 -5.21
CA GLU A 59 6.43 11.48 -6.45
C GLU A 59 5.96 10.02 -6.44
N TYR A 60 6.83 9.10 -6.00
CA TYR A 60 6.49 7.69 -5.85
C TYR A 60 5.31 7.49 -4.89
N THR A 61 5.33 8.15 -3.73
CA THR A 61 4.27 8.03 -2.72
C THR A 61 2.96 8.63 -3.23
N CYS A 62 2.99 9.72 -3.99
CA CYS A 62 1.81 10.27 -4.66
C CYS A 62 1.21 9.27 -5.66
N LYS A 63 2.04 8.61 -6.48
CA LYS A 63 1.59 7.55 -7.41
C LYS A 63 1.01 6.35 -6.65
N LEU A 64 1.63 5.95 -5.54
CA LEU A 64 1.14 4.87 -4.67
C LEU A 64 -0.25 5.20 -4.11
N VAL A 65 -0.42 6.37 -3.50
CA VAL A 65 -1.71 6.81 -2.94
C VAL A 65 -2.79 6.83 -4.03
N ARG A 66 -2.47 7.34 -5.23
CA ARG A 66 -3.40 7.30 -6.37
C ARG A 66 -3.81 5.87 -6.71
N ASN A 67 -2.87 4.94 -6.78
CA ASN A 67 -3.17 3.54 -7.09
C ASN A 67 -4.04 2.88 -6.01
N LEU A 68 -3.80 3.17 -4.73
CA LEU A 68 -4.64 2.69 -3.62
C LEU A 68 -6.08 3.19 -3.74
N VAL A 69 -6.27 4.48 -4.02
CA VAL A 69 -7.61 5.08 -4.23
C VAL A 69 -8.31 4.46 -5.44
N LEU A 70 -7.60 4.27 -6.55
CA LEU A 70 -8.17 3.62 -7.74
C LEU A 70 -8.58 2.18 -7.45
N ARG A 71 -7.74 1.41 -6.75
CA ARG A 71 -8.06 0.03 -6.38
C ARG A 71 -9.27 -0.04 -5.45
N GLN A 72 -9.37 0.89 -4.50
CA GLN A 72 -10.53 1.00 -3.61
C GLN A 72 -11.82 1.28 -4.39
N ARG A 73 -11.80 2.25 -5.32
CA ARG A 73 -12.96 2.59 -6.15
C ARG A 73 -13.38 1.41 -7.04
N HIS A 74 -12.41 0.76 -7.67
CA HIS A 74 -12.66 -0.42 -8.49
C HIS A 74 -13.27 -1.55 -7.67
N GLY A 75 -12.70 -1.88 -6.50
CA GLY A 75 -13.27 -2.88 -5.62
C GLY A 75 -14.70 -2.56 -5.19
N ARG A 76 -15.02 -1.29 -4.95
CA ARG A 76 -16.40 -0.86 -4.64
C ARG A 76 -17.34 -1.01 -5.84
N SER A 77 -16.86 -0.73 -7.05
CA SER A 77 -17.63 -0.92 -8.28
C SER A 77 -17.93 -2.41 -8.53
N ASP A 78 -16.94 -3.28 -8.36
CA ASP A 78 -17.09 -4.73 -8.59
C ASP A 78 -18.07 -5.37 -7.60
N ASN A 79 -18.09 -4.88 -6.35
CA ASN A 79 -18.95 -5.40 -5.29
C ASN A 79 -20.25 -4.60 -5.11
N LYS A 80 -20.61 -3.72 -6.07
CA LYS A 80 -21.76 -2.82 -5.96
C LYS A 80 -23.06 -3.57 -5.64
N ALA A 81 -23.35 -4.65 -6.35
CA ALA A 81 -24.59 -5.41 -6.16
C ALA A 81 -24.74 -5.97 -4.73
N VAL A 82 -23.66 -6.53 -4.16
CA VAL A 82 -23.66 -7.07 -2.79
C VAL A 82 -23.75 -5.95 -1.75
N LEU A 83 -23.13 -4.80 -2.02
CA LEU A 83 -23.23 -3.61 -1.17
C LEU A 83 -24.64 -3.00 -1.16
N ASP A 84 -25.31 -2.98 -2.32
CA ASP A 84 -26.68 -2.48 -2.42
C ASP A 84 -27.65 -3.41 -1.66
N LYS A 85 -27.45 -4.73 -1.72
CA LYS A 85 -28.20 -5.71 -0.89
C LYS A 85 -27.95 -5.50 0.60
N ASP A 86 -26.69 -5.40 1.02
CA ASP A 86 -26.33 -5.13 2.42
C ASP A 86 -26.98 -3.83 2.91
N ALA A 87 -26.96 -2.76 2.11
CA ALA A 87 -27.59 -1.49 2.43
C ALA A 87 -29.12 -1.57 2.54
N ALA A 88 -29.78 -2.43 1.76
CA ALA A 88 -31.21 -2.68 1.86
C ALA A 88 -31.60 -3.48 3.12
N VAL A 89 -30.73 -4.35 3.61
CA VAL A 89 -30.95 -5.16 4.82
C VAL A 89 -30.84 -4.34 6.10
N GLN A 90 -29.87 -3.41 6.17
CA GLN A 90 -29.62 -2.61 7.39
C GLN A 90 -30.87 -1.92 7.98
N PRO A 91 -31.73 -1.21 7.22
CA PRO A 91 -32.91 -0.57 7.81
C PRO A 91 -33.93 -1.57 8.35
N ILE A 92 -34.06 -2.75 7.72
CA ILE A 92 -34.98 -3.81 8.18
C ILE A 92 -34.47 -4.38 9.52
N VAL A 93 -33.18 -4.67 9.60
CA VAL A 93 -32.54 -5.14 10.84
C VAL A 93 -32.67 -4.12 11.96
N GLU A 94 -32.54 -2.83 11.68
CA GLU A 94 -32.68 -1.77 12.68
C GLU A 94 -34.12 -1.62 13.18
N ASN A 95 -35.11 -1.77 12.29
CA ASN A 95 -36.52 -1.81 12.68
C ASN A 95 -36.83 -3.02 13.58
N ILE A 96 -36.21 -4.17 13.33
CA ILE A 96 -36.38 -5.36 14.18
C ILE A 96 -35.71 -5.13 15.55
N ARG A 97 -34.53 -4.52 15.59
CA ARG A 97 -33.82 -4.20 16.85
C ARG A 97 -34.60 -3.24 17.74
N SER A 98 -35.26 -2.25 17.14
CA SER A 98 -36.06 -1.24 17.83
C SER A 98 -37.48 -1.71 18.20
N SER A 99 -37.88 -2.91 17.79
CA SER A 99 -39.17 -3.49 18.20
C SER A 99 -39.17 -3.89 19.69
N ASP A 100 -40.35 -3.91 20.31
CA ASP A 100 -40.55 -4.32 21.72
C ASP A 100 -40.60 -5.85 21.92
N LEU A 101 -40.06 -6.62 20.96
CA LEU A 101 -39.98 -8.09 21.04
C LEU A 101 -38.92 -8.55 22.06
N ASP A 102 -39.01 -9.80 22.48
CA ASP A 102 -37.94 -10.45 23.24
C ASP A 102 -36.67 -10.62 22.38
N GLU A 103 -35.50 -10.54 23.01
CA GLU A 103 -34.21 -10.58 22.31
C GLU A 103 -33.99 -11.89 21.52
N ALA A 104 -34.55 -13.01 21.98
CA ALA A 104 -34.46 -14.28 21.27
C ALA A 104 -35.26 -14.26 19.96
N SER A 105 -36.49 -13.73 19.98
CA SER A 105 -37.30 -13.55 18.76
C SER A 105 -36.69 -12.52 17.79
N LYS A 106 -36.08 -11.45 18.30
CA LYS A 106 -35.35 -10.47 17.46
C LYS A 106 -34.21 -11.14 16.71
N LEU A 107 -33.38 -11.92 17.40
CA LEU A 107 -32.25 -12.63 16.80
C LEU A 107 -32.71 -13.62 15.71
N ALA A 108 -33.81 -14.33 15.95
CA ALA A 108 -34.39 -15.25 14.96
C ALA A 108 -34.87 -14.51 13.70
N GLN A 109 -35.61 -13.41 13.85
CA GLN A 109 -36.09 -12.61 12.71
C GLN A 109 -34.94 -11.95 11.94
N ILE A 110 -33.91 -11.47 12.64
CA ILE A 110 -32.72 -10.92 11.99
C ILE A 110 -32.01 -12.00 11.15
N ALA A 111 -31.85 -13.20 11.69
CA ALA A 111 -31.22 -14.31 10.96
C ALA A 111 -32.00 -14.70 9.71
N GLU A 112 -33.34 -14.71 9.77
CA GLU A 112 -34.21 -15.01 8.63
C GLU A 112 -34.11 -13.94 7.54
N VAL A 113 -34.17 -12.66 7.91
CA VAL A 113 -33.99 -11.53 6.99
C VAL A 113 -32.61 -11.57 6.34
N GLU A 114 -31.56 -11.81 7.13
CA GLU A 114 -30.20 -11.90 6.59
C GLU A 114 -30.07 -13.05 5.58
N GLU A 115 -30.62 -14.23 5.85
CA GLU A 115 -30.53 -15.36 4.92
C GLU A 115 -31.36 -15.13 3.64
N MET A 116 -32.50 -14.45 3.74
CA MET A 116 -33.37 -14.17 2.60
C MET A 116 -32.76 -13.14 1.64
N TYR A 117 -32.15 -12.06 2.18
CA TYR A 117 -31.64 -10.95 1.36
C TYR A 117 -30.15 -11.05 1.07
N LEU A 118 -29.37 -11.71 1.92
CA LEU A 118 -27.91 -11.79 1.83
C LEU A 118 -27.42 -13.22 2.13
N PRO A 119 -27.54 -14.14 1.16
CA PRO A 119 -27.24 -15.55 1.38
C PRO A 119 -25.74 -15.77 1.69
N GLY A 120 -25.42 -16.92 2.29
CA GLY A 120 -24.06 -17.32 2.68
C GLY A 120 -22.90 -16.92 1.73
N PRO A 121 -22.96 -17.18 0.41
CA PRO A 121 -21.89 -16.76 -0.52
C PRO A 121 -21.72 -15.24 -0.63
N ASP A 122 -22.81 -14.47 -0.63
CA ASP A 122 -22.78 -13.00 -0.68
C ASP A 122 -22.19 -12.44 0.61
N ARG A 123 -22.52 -13.02 1.78
CA ARG A 123 -21.89 -12.67 3.07
C ARG A 123 -20.39 -12.95 3.06
N ALA A 124 -19.97 -14.10 2.50
CA ALA A 124 -18.56 -14.43 2.39
C ALA A 124 -17.81 -13.43 1.48
N GLN A 125 -18.41 -13.04 0.35
CA GLN A 125 -17.87 -12.03 -0.56
C GLN A 125 -17.78 -10.66 0.12
N LEU A 126 -18.85 -10.23 0.79
CA LEU A 126 -18.90 -8.96 1.53
C LEU A 126 -17.83 -8.89 2.61
N ASN A 127 -17.64 -9.98 3.37
CA ASN A 127 -16.61 -10.06 4.40
C ASN A 127 -15.18 -9.98 3.82
N ARG A 128 -14.94 -10.64 2.68
CA ARG A 128 -13.65 -10.51 1.96
C ARG A 128 -13.42 -9.08 1.49
N PHE A 129 -14.44 -8.45 0.91
CA PHE A 129 -14.38 -7.07 0.45
C PHE A 129 -14.10 -6.10 1.61
N ARG A 130 -14.82 -6.20 2.74
CA ARG A 130 -14.62 -5.36 3.93
C ARG A 130 -13.19 -5.48 4.48
N LYS A 131 -12.65 -6.70 4.58
CA LYS A 131 -11.26 -6.94 5.01
C LYS A 131 -10.25 -6.28 4.06
N ALA A 132 -10.43 -6.48 2.74
CA ALA A 132 -9.57 -5.86 1.74
C ALA A 132 -9.65 -4.33 1.77
N GLN A 133 -10.84 -3.77 1.96
CA GLN A 133 -11.07 -2.33 2.03
C GLN A 133 -10.43 -1.72 3.27
N ALA A 134 -10.52 -2.38 4.43
CA ALA A 134 -9.85 -1.95 5.65
C ALA A 134 -8.32 -1.91 5.48
N ALA A 135 -7.73 -2.93 4.85
CA ALA A 135 -6.30 -2.96 4.55
C ALA A 135 -5.87 -1.82 3.60
N LEU A 136 -6.65 -1.57 2.54
CA LEU A 136 -6.37 -0.47 1.60
C LEU A 136 -6.46 0.91 2.27
N LEU A 137 -7.46 1.12 3.13
CA LEU A 137 -7.61 2.37 3.88
C LEU A 137 -6.47 2.60 4.86
N ALA A 138 -6.05 1.56 5.59
CA ALA A 138 -4.89 1.64 6.48
C ALA A 138 -3.60 1.96 5.72
N ALA A 139 -3.38 1.30 4.57
CA ALA A 139 -2.23 1.58 3.72
C ALA A 139 -2.24 3.00 3.14
N GLN A 140 -3.44 3.52 2.82
CA GLN A 140 -3.60 4.90 2.36
C GLN A 140 -3.24 5.90 3.47
N ASP A 141 -3.77 5.73 4.68
CA ASP A 141 -3.45 6.59 5.83
C ASP A 141 -1.95 6.61 6.12
N GLN A 142 -1.32 5.42 6.17
CA GLN A 142 0.12 5.31 6.37
C GLN A 142 0.92 6.02 5.27
N SER A 143 0.52 5.84 4.00
CA SER A 143 1.20 6.47 2.87
C SER A 143 1.09 8.01 2.91
N ILE A 144 -0.05 8.54 3.35
CA ILE A 144 -0.26 9.99 3.51
C ILE A 144 0.61 10.54 4.65
N ARG A 145 0.74 9.83 5.77
CA ARG A 145 1.64 10.21 6.87
C ARG A 145 3.10 10.27 6.42
N VAL A 146 3.54 9.27 5.66
CA VAL A 146 4.91 9.24 5.09
C VAL A 146 5.12 10.42 4.13
N LEU A 147 4.13 10.70 3.27
CA LEU A 147 4.18 11.86 2.37
C LEU A 147 4.32 13.19 3.14
N LEU A 148 3.61 13.33 4.26
CA LEU A 148 3.73 14.50 5.13
C LEU A 148 5.16 14.64 5.68
N ILE A 149 5.75 13.55 6.18
CA ILE A 149 7.13 13.55 6.69
C ILE A 149 8.13 13.99 5.61
N PHE A 150 8.00 13.46 4.39
CA PHE A 150 8.86 13.87 3.28
C PHE A 150 8.72 15.35 2.94
N LYS A 151 7.49 15.89 2.93
CA LYS A 151 7.26 17.31 2.70
C LYS A 151 7.84 18.18 3.81
N LEU A 152 7.70 17.77 5.07
CA LEU A 152 8.29 18.49 6.22
C LEU A 152 9.82 18.51 6.13
N PHE A 153 10.45 17.38 5.80
CA PHE A 153 11.89 17.30 5.58
C PHE A 153 12.34 18.28 4.48
N LEU A 154 11.69 18.26 3.32
CA LEU A 154 12.04 19.15 2.21
C LEU A 154 11.80 20.63 2.54
N ALA A 155 10.80 20.96 3.36
CA ALA A 155 10.57 22.33 3.81
C ALA A 155 11.63 22.80 4.82
N SER A 156 12.09 21.91 5.71
CA SER A 156 13.12 22.24 6.71
C SER A 156 14.51 22.47 6.13
N GLY A 157 14.81 21.89 4.95
CA GLY A 157 16.11 22.04 4.29
C GLY A 157 16.23 23.23 3.32
N GLN A 158 15.25 24.15 3.32
CA GLN A 158 15.25 25.37 2.48
C GLN A 158 15.80 26.62 3.17
N THR A 159 16.38 26.49 4.37
CA THR A 159 17.19 27.53 5.03
C THR A 159 18.66 27.35 4.72
#